data_AF-A0A0M1P7E2-F1
#
_entry.id   AF-A0A0M1P7E2-F1
#
_cell.length_a   1.000
_cell.length_b   1.000
_cell.length_c   1.000
_cell.angle_alpha   90.00
_cell.angle_beta   90.00
_cell.angle_gamma   90.00
#
_symmetry.space_group_name_H-M   'P 1'
#
loop_
_entity.id
_entity.type
_entity.pdbx_description
1 polymer ?
#
loop_
_entity_poly.entity_id
_entity_poly.type
_entity_poly.pdbx_seq_one_letter_code
_entity_poly.pdbx_strand_id
1 'polypeptide(L)'
;MKDNMKKVQYYLDKVKLRHPMGILILKYLIIVALIFLLIKIYLCYSRQVNVALKMGVESPGVVAILASLLGATVGGVITYFTTTRSLIQGNHIKSSIINKKTIYEPLHIELKNLMNELVENDIIHLSTNPSNRHGGTTEFEVWTRIKNDSRLYQLPEYLKIDLLNLEDKIFSYVKQRNSIGNNAFKYLKTQLESLGYKISENESGIESCFDIEDLIKRQTDILKTSILNNKILGMPDILEEDKEMLNVRFNAYIHNTTDITELESSKHKLTISIKSLVDIIELIIITITNKYERQSKLY
;
A
#
# COMPACT_ATOMS: atom_id res chain seq x y z
N MET A 1 12.62 17.97 13.52
CA MET A 1 11.93 18.94 12.64
C MET A 1 11.58 18.36 11.27
N LYS A 2 12.52 17.73 10.53
CA LYS A 2 12.26 17.09 9.23
C LYS A 2 11.15 16.02 9.23
N ASP A 3 11.10 15.16 10.25
CA ASP A 3 10.06 14.10 10.31
C ASP A 3 8.65 14.62 10.58
N ASN A 4 8.52 15.71 11.35
CA ASN A 4 7.22 16.35 11.57
C ASN A 4 6.71 17.00 10.28
N MET A 5 7.59 17.62 9.49
CA MET A 5 7.23 18.13 8.16
C MET A 5 6.79 17.02 7.20
N LYS A 6 7.50 15.88 7.18
CA LYS A 6 7.11 14.72 6.34
C LYS A 6 5.75 14.16 6.75
N LYS A 7 5.48 14.04 8.06
CA LYS A 7 4.17 13.61 8.57
C LYS A 7 3.06 14.58 8.17
N VAL A 8 3.27 15.88 8.30
CA VAL A 8 2.28 16.89 7.88
C VAL A 8 2.03 16.82 6.38
N GLN A 9 3.08 16.69 5.56
CA GLN A 9 2.94 16.51 4.11
C GLN A 9 2.17 15.23 3.76
N TYR A 10 2.46 14.11 4.42
CA TYR A 10 1.70 12.85 4.29
C TYR A 10 0.19 13.08 4.50
N TYR A 11 -0.20 13.74 5.59
CA TYR A 11 -1.60 14.01 5.89
C TYR A 11 -2.24 14.96 4.87
N LEU A 12 -1.54 16.02 4.47
CA LEU A 12 -2.03 17.00 3.51
C LEU A 12 -2.26 16.37 2.13
N ASP A 13 -1.33 15.54 1.65
CA ASP A 13 -1.47 14.87 0.36
C ASP A 13 -2.62 13.85 0.37
N LYS A 14 -2.80 13.12 1.48
CA LYS A 14 -3.92 12.19 1.67
C LYS A 14 -5.27 12.92 1.70
N VAL A 15 -5.37 14.04 2.42
CA VAL A 15 -6.57 14.89 2.47
C VAL A 15 -6.86 15.49 1.09
N LYS A 16 -5.81 15.88 0.35
CA LYS A 16 -5.95 16.46 -0.99
C LYS A 16 -6.47 15.47 -2.01
N LEU A 17 -6.10 14.20 -1.88
CA LEU A 17 -6.67 13.12 -2.68
C LEU A 17 -8.17 12.94 -2.37
N ARG A 18 -8.54 13.02 -1.09
CA ARG A 18 -9.90 12.77 -0.60
C ARG A 18 -10.87 13.94 -0.86
N HIS A 19 -10.39 15.17 -0.84
CA HIS A 19 -11.21 16.39 -0.97
C HIS A 19 -10.63 17.35 -2.03
N PRO A 20 -10.64 16.97 -3.32
CA PRO A 20 -10.00 17.76 -4.37
C PRO A 20 -10.67 19.14 -4.58
N MET A 21 -12.00 19.22 -4.44
CA MET A 21 -12.76 20.46 -4.67
C MET A 21 -12.52 21.54 -3.62
N GLY A 22 -12.44 21.16 -2.34
CA GLY A 22 -12.22 22.12 -1.25
C GLY A 22 -10.87 22.84 -1.35
N ILE A 23 -9.82 22.13 -1.78
CA ILE A 23 -8.49 22.70 -1.96
C ILE A 23 -8.41 23.61 -3.19
N LEU A 24 -9.16 23.29 -4.26
CA LEU A 24 -9.27 24.15 -5.44
C LEU A 24 -9.87 25.51 -5.07
N ILE A 25 -10.98 25.52 -4.33
CA ILE A 25 -11.65 26.75 -3.89
C ILE A 25 -10.71 27.63 -3.05
N LEU A 26 -10.01 27.03 -2.08
CA LEU A 26 -9.06 27.75 -1.23
C LEU A 26 -7.93 28.42 -2.04
N LYS A 27 -7.40 27.74 -3.06
CA LYS A 27 -6.36 28.31 -3.93
C LYS A 27 -6.84 29.53 -4.69
N TYR A 28 -8.06 29.51 -5.24
CA TYR A 28 -8.61 30.64 -5.96
C TYR A 28 -8.82 31.87 -5.05
N LEU A 29 -9.28 31.66 -3.82
CA LEU A 29 -9.44 32.74 -2.84
C LEU A 29 -8.10 33.46 -2.55
N ILE A 30 -7.01 32.71 -2.40
CA ILE A 30 -5.68 33.27 -2.17
C ILE A 30 -5.20 34.09 -3.38
N ILE A 31 -5.40 33.59 -4.60
CA ILE A 31 -5.01 34.30 -5.84
C ILE A 31 -5.78 35.62 -5.97
N VAL A 32 -7.10 35.60 -5.74
CA VAL A 32 -7.94 36.80 -5.80
C VAL A 32 -7.48 37.83 -4.76
N ALA A 33 -7.15 37.40 -3.54
CA ALA A 33 -6.61 38.28 -2.50
C ALA A 33 -5.28 38.93 -2.90
N LEU A 34 -4.38 38.18 -3.54
CA LEU A 34 -3.09 38.69 -4.04
C LEU A 34 -3.27 39.72 -5.17
N ILE A 35 -4.15 39.44 -6.13
CA ILE A 35 -4.47 40.39 -7.22
C ILE A 35 -5.06 41.68 -6.65
N PHE A 36 -6.00 41.57 -5.72
CA PHE A 36 -6.59 42.73 -5.06
C PHE A 36 -5.54 43.58 -4.33
N LEU A 37 -4.59 42.93 -3.65
CA LEU A 37 -3.48 43.61 -2.97
C LEU A 37 -2.56 44.33 -3.96
N LEU A 38 -2.22 43.72 -5.09
CA LEU A 38 -1.40 44.37 -6.14
C LEU A 38 -2.11 45.58 -6.75
N ILE A 39 -3.42 45.48 -7.03
CA ILE A 39 -4.23 46.60 -7.51
C ILE A 39 -4.21 47.75 -6.50
N LYS A 40 -4.38 47.45 -5.20
CA LYS A 40 -4.30 48.47 -4.15
C LYS A 40 -2.93 49.16 -4.08
N ILE A 41 -1.84 48.40 -4.19
CA ILE A 41 -0.48 48.96 -4.22
C ILE A 41 -0.31 49.88 -5.43
N TYR A 42 -0.76 49.44 -6.61
CA TYR A 42 -0.69 50.23 -7.84
C TYR A 42 -1.51 51.53 -7.75
N LEU A 43 -2.73 51.48 -7.21
CA LEU A 43 -3.56 52.67 -7.00
C LEU A 43 -2.94 53.65 -5.98
N CYS A 44 -2.29 53.14 -4.94
CA CYS A 44 -1.59 53.96 -3.97
C CYS A 44 -0.36 54.64 -4.59
N TYR A 45 0.42 53.88 -5.37
CA TYR A 45 1.62 54.36 -6.05
C TYR A 45 1.30 55.39 -7.14
N SER A 46 0.31 55.11 -8.02
CA SER A 46 -0.11 56.04 -9.07
C SER A 46 -0.64 57.37 -8.50
N ARG A 47 -1.31 57.34 -7.34
CA ARG A 47 -1.76 58.56 -6.65
C ARG A 47 -0.58 59.42 -6.14
N GLN A 48 0.53 58.81 -5.74
CA GLN A 48 1.75 59.52 -5.33
C GLN A 48 2.57 60.01 -6.53
N VAL A 49 2.62 59.24 -7.62
CA VAL A 49 3.47 59.53 -8.79
C VAL A 49 2.83 60.49 -9.79
N ASN A 50 1.50 60.65 -9.80
CA ASN A 50 0.83 61.72 -10.57
C ASN A 50 1.29 63.15 -10.19
N VAL A 51 2.01 63.30 -9.07
CA VAL A 51 2.66 64.55 -8.67
C VAL A 51 4.05 64.74 -9.34
N ALA A 52 4.66 63.68 -9.87
CA ALA A 52 6.05 63.68 -10.38
C ALA A 52 6.22 63.40 -11.89
N LEU A 53 5.21 62.85 -12.58
CA LEU A 53 5.31 62.47 -14.02
C LEU A 53 4.99 63.63 -14.99
N LYS A 54 5.60 64.81 -14.78
CA LYS A 54 5.66 65.87 -15.80
C LYS A 54 7.00 65.92 -16.55
N MET A 55 7.88 64.95 -16.36
CA MET A 55 9.20 64.93 -17.00
C MET A 55 9.29 63.86 -18.09
N GLY A 56 9.26 64.33 -19.34
CA GLY A 56 10.23 63.96 -20.36
C GLY A 56 10.02 62.66 -21.13
N VAL A 57 9.03 62.60 -22.02
CA VAL A 57 9.12 61.78 -23.25
C VAL A 57 8.39 62.49 -24.39
N GLU A 58 9.08 63.39 -25.10
CA GLU A 58 8.44 64.31 -26.06
C GLU A 58 8.45 63.83 -27.52
N SER A 59 9.14 62.72 -27.86
CA SER A 59 9.19 62.22 -29.25
C SER A 59 8.39 60.92 -29.44
N PRO A 60 7.34 60.92 -30.29
CA PRO A 60 6.50 59.74 -30.55
C PRO A 60 7.28 58.50 -31.02
N GLY A 61 8.39 58.69 -31.76
CA GLY A 61 9.24 57.60 -32.25
C GLY A 61 9.98 56.85 -31.13
N VAL A 62 10.46 57.56 -30.10
CA VAL A 62 11.14 56.92 -28.95
C VAL A 62 10.12 56.15 -28.10
N VAL A 63 8.91 56.69 -27.93
CA VAL A 63 7.79 55.97 -27.29
C VAL A 63 7.47 54.69 -28.04
N ALA A 64 7.40 54.73 -29.38
CA ALA A 64 7.11 53.56 -30.21
C ALA A 64 8.20 52.48 -30.13
N ILE A 65 9.48 52.88 -30.12
CA ILE A 65 10.62 51.95 -29.98
C ILE A 65 10.63 51.32 -28.57
N LEU A 66 10.47 52.12 -27.52
CA LEU A 66 10.40 51.62 -26.14
C LEU A 66 9.19 50.71 -25.93
N ALA A 67 8.03 51.06 -26.49
CA ALA A 67 6.83 50.23 -26.44
C ALA A 67 7.02 48.90 -27.17
N SER A 68 7.67 48.90 -28.34
CA SER A 68 7.96 47.68 -29.11
C SER A 68 8.98 46.79 -28.39
N LEU A 69 10.02 47.38 -27.81
CA LEU A 69 11.04 46.65 -27.05
C LEU A 69 10.44 46.04 -25.77
N LEU A 70 9.61 46.79 -25.04
CA LEU A 70 8.86 46.28 -23.88
C LEU A 70 7.86 45.20 -24.29
N GLY A 71 7.13 45.39 -25.39
CA GLY A 71 6.21 44.39 -25.91
C GLY A 71 6.90 43.09 -26.30
N ALA A 72 8.04 43.17 -26.99
CA ALA A 72 8.82 42.00 -27.40
C ALA A 72 9.46 41.28 -26.20
N THR A 73 10.00 42.02 -25.24
CA THR A 73 10.60 41.42 -24.02
C THR A 73 9.55 40.76 -23.15
N VAL A 74 8.43 41.44 -22.87
CA VAL A 74 7.31 40.86 -22.10
C VAL A 74 6.69 39.67 -22.83
N GLY A 75 6.47 39.78 -24.14
CA GLY A 75 5.95 38.69 -24.97
C GLY A 75 6.88 37.47 -24.99
N GLY A 76 8.19 37.69 -25.11
CA GLY A 76 9.21 36.64 -25.07
C GLY A 76 9.26 35.93 -23.71
N VAL A 77 9.22 36.69 -22.61
CA VAL A 77 9.18 36.15 -21.25
C VAL A 77 7.91 35.32 -21.01
N ILE A 78 6.74 35.84 -21.38
CA ILE A 78 5.47 35.11 -21.27
C ILE A 78 5.55 33.81 -22.08
N THR A 79 5.98 33.88 -23.34
CA THR A 79 6.08 32.72 -24.24
C THR A 79 7.03 31.66 -23.69
N TYR A 80 8.17 32.06 -23.13
CA TYR A 80 9.11 31.15 -22.51
C TYR A 80 8.46 30.41 -21.32
N PHE A 81 7.81 31.14 -20.41
CA PHE A 81 7.14 30.53 -19.25
C PHE A 81 5.98 29.63 -19.64
N THR A 82 5.13 30.03 -20.59
CA THR A 82 4.00 29.23 -21.05
C THR A 82 4.46 27.95 -21.72
N THR A 83 5.48 28.03 -22.59
CA THR A 83 6.02 26.87 -23.31
C THR A 83 6.68 25.88 -22.35
N THR A 84 7.54 26.38 -21.46
CA THR A 84 8.24 25.55 -20.47
C THR A 84 7.25 24.86 -19.54
N ARG A 85 6.24 25.60 -19.03
CA ARG A 85 5.19 25.03 -18.19
C ARG A 85 4.36 23.99 -18.93
N SER A 86 3.99 24.25 -20.19
CA SER A 86 3.23 23.32 -21.02
C SER A 86 3.99 22.01 -21.24
N LEU A 87 5.29 22.09 -21.56
CA LEU A 87 6.15 20.92 -21.72
C LEU A 87 6.28 20.10 -20.43
N ILE A 88 6.55 20.77 -19.30
CA ILE A 88 6.63 20.12 -17.98
C ILE A 88 5.30 19.44 -17.64
N GLN A 89 4.18 20.13 -17.86
CA GLN A 89 2.84 19.60 -17.60
C GLN A 89 2.53 18.40 -18.52
N GLY A 90 2.88 18.46 -19.79
CA GLY A 90 2.72 17.36 -20.75
C GLY A 90 3.52 16.13 -20.34
N ASN A 91 4.77 16.31 -19.90
CA ASN A 91 5.60 15.21 -19.40
C ASN A 91 5.02 14.59 -18.12
N HIS A 92 4.52 15.41 -17.18
CA HIS A 92 3.83 14.91 -15.99
C HIS A 92 2.55 14.13 -16.33
N ILE A 93 1.77 14.59 -17.30
CA ILE A 93 0.56 13.88 -17.78
C ILE A 93 0.94 12.50 -18.33
N LYS A 94 1.91 12.45 -19.26
CA LYS A 94 2.40 11.19 -19.85
C LYS A 94 2.92 10.23 -18.79
N SER A 95 3.76 10.72 -17.87
CA SER A 95 4.28 9.90 -16.77
C SER A 95 3.17 9.40 -15.86
N SER A 96 2.17 10.23 -15.53
CA SER A 96 1.04 9.79 -14.70
C SER A 96 0.24 8.66 -15.34
N ILE A 97 0.00 8.75 -16.65
CA ILE A 97 -0.70 7.71 -17.42
C ILE A 97 0.12 6.42 -17.48
N ILE A 98 1.43 6.52 -17.70
CA ILE A 98 2.33 5.36 -17.68
C ILE A 98 2.31 4.70 -16.29
N ASN A 99 2.49 5.48 -15.22
CA ASN A 99 2.49 4.97 -13.84
C ASN A 99 1.17 4.30 -13.48
N LYS A 100 0.03 4.80 -14.00
CA LYS A 100 -1.25 4.11 -13.86
C LYS A 100 -1.21 2.68 -14.38
N LYS A 101 -0.73 2.49 -15.61
CA LYS A 101 -0.67 1.17 -16.26
C LYS A 101 0.41 0.26 -15.69
N THR A 102 1.54 0.81 -15.23
CA THR A 102 2.72 0.02 -14.82
C THR A 102 2.86 -0.20 -13.31
N ILE A 103 2.17 0.61 -12.49
CA ILE A 103 2.23 0.57 -11.02
C ILE A 103 0.83 0.37 -10.44
N TYR A 104 -0.08 1.32 -10.67
CA TYR A 104 -1.33 1.39 -9.92
C TYR A 104 -2.33 0.30 -10.32
N GLU A 105 -2.57 0.07 -11.62
CA GLU A 105 -3.47 -0.98 -12.11
C GLU A 105 -3.00 -2.40 -11.72
N PRO A 106 -1.73 -2.78 -11.91
CA PRO A 106 -1.22 -4.07 -11.44
C PRO A 106 -1.35 -4.25 -9.93
N LEU A 107 -1.01 -3.24 -9.12
CA LEU A 107 -1.15 -3.30 -7.67
C LEU A 107 -2.61 -3.44 -7.25
N HIS A 108 -3.51 -2.70 -7.90
CA HIS A 108 -4.94 -2.77 -7.62
C HIS A 108 -5.50 -4.17 -7.89
N ILE A 109 -5.12 -4.79 -9.00
CA ILE A 109 -5.55 -6.15 -9.34
C ILE A 109 -5.02 -7.16 -8.30
N GLU A 110 -3.73 -7.11 -7.97
CA GLU A 110 -3.13 -8.01 -6.97
C GLU A 110 -3.81 -7.88 -5.60
N LEU A 111 -3.99 -6.65 -5.12
CA LEU A 111 -4.61 -6.40 -3.82
C LEU A 111 -6.09 -6.77 -3.79
N LYS A 112 -6.82 -6.60 -4.91
CA LYS A 112 -8.21 -7.02 -5.02
C LYS A 112 -8.33 -8.54 -5.02
N ASN A 113 -7.45 -9.24 -5.72
CA ASN A 113 -7.39 -10.70 -5.69
C ASN A 113 -7.08 -11.19 -4.27
N LEU A 114 -6.08 -10.61 -3.62
CA LEU A 114 -5.73 -10.93 -2.22
C LEU A 114 -6.90 -10.67 -1.26
N MET A 115 -7.66 -9.59 -1.48
CA MET A 115 -8.86 -9.29 -0.69
C MET A 115 -9.96 -10.34 -0.89
N ASN A 116 -10.20 -10.79 -2.12
CA ASN A 116 -11.19 -11.81 -2.41
C ASN A 116 -10.80 -13.13 -1.74
N GLU A 117 -9.55 -13.53 -1.85
CA GLU A 117 -9.00 -14.73 -1.20
C GLU A 117 -9.15 -14.66 0.34
N LEU A 118 -9.00 -13.48 0.95
CA LEU A 118 -9.18 -13.30 2.41
C LEU A 118 -10.62 -13.45 2.87
N VAL A 119 -11.57 -13.18 1.98
CA VAL A 119 -13.00 -13.28 2.26
C VAL A 119 -13.51 -14.69 1.97
N GLU A 120 -13.04 -15.31 0.88
CA GLU A 120 -13.50 -16.62 0.43
C GLU A 120 -12.86 -17.77 1.20
N ASN A 121 -11.60 -17.63 1.60
CA ASN A 121 -10.85 -18.69 2.26
C ASN A 121 -10.56 -18.34 3.73
N ASP A 122 -10.68 -19.35 4.60
CA ASP A 122 -10.31 -19.22 6.02
C ASP A 122 -8.82 -18.93 6.17
N ILE A 123 -8.00 -19.53 5.31
CA ILE A 123 -6.54 -19.49 5.33
C ILE A 123 -6.02 -19.14 3.95
N ILE A 124 -4.95 -18.34 3.91
CA ILE A 124 -4.27 -18.00 2.67
C ILE A 124 -2.83 -18.46 2.73
N HIS A 125 -2.39 -19.07 1.63
CA HIS A 125 -1.00 -19.34 1.35
C HIS A 125 -0.44 -18.21 0.49
N LEU A 126 0.47 -17.40 1.02
CA LEU A 126 1.02 -16.26 0.28
C LEU A 126 2.35 -16.63 -0.37
N SER A 127 2.48 -16.32 -1.67
CA SER A 127 3.75 -16.37 -2.38
C SER A 127 4.24 -14.96 -2.70
N THR A 128 5.43 -14.62 -2.21
CA THR A 128 6.12 -13.35 -2.53
C THR A 128 7.10 -13.48 -3.70
N ASN A 129 7.32 -14.71 -4.20
CA ASN A 129 8.28 -15.01 -5.25
C ASN A 129 7.68 -15.96 -6.30
N PRO A 130 7.77 -15.63 -7.60
CA PRO A 130 7.27 -16.50 -8.66
C PRO A 130 7.87 -17.91 -8.65
N SER A 131 9.10 -18.08 -8.18
CA SER A 131 9.75 -19.38 -8.05
C SER A 131 9.15 -20.28 -6.96
N ASN A 132 8.39 -19.72 -6.02
CA ASN A 132 7.78 -20.44 -4.91
C ASN A 132 6.27 -20.63 -5.09
N ARG A 133 5.75 -20.41 -6.31
CA ARG A 133 4.34 -20.63 -6.63
C ARG A 133 4.03 -22.13 -6.59
N HIS A 134 3.04 -22.48 -5.80
CA HIS A 134 2.45 -23.82 -5.77
C HIS A 134 0.93 -23.70 -5.99
N GLY A 135 0.26 -24.77 -6.38
CA GLY A 135 -1.21 -24.75 -6.51
C GLY A 135 -1.86 -24.27 -5.20
N GLY A 136 -2.74 -23.26 -5.28
CA GLY A 136 -3.42 -22.69 -4.11
C GLY A 136 -2.69 -21.53 -3.40
N THR A 137 -1.55 -21.05 -3.91
CA THR A 137 -0.89 -19.84 -3.34
C THR A 137 -1.42 -18.55 -3.96
N THR A 138 -1.83 -17.59 -3.14
CA THR A 138 -2.17 -16.21 -3.54
C THR A 138 -0.90 -15.38 -3.77
N GLU A 139 -0.88 -14.65 -4.89
CA GLU A 139 0.28 -13.87 -5.33
C GLU A 139 0.39 -12.53 -4.58
N PHE A 140 1.60 -12.20 -4.10
CA PHE A 140 1.98 -10.89 -3.58
C PHE A 140 3.37 -10.49 -4.11
N GLU A 141 3.46 -10.32 -5.43
CA GLU A 141 4.70 -10.17 -6.19
C GLU A 141 4.80 -8.81 -6.89
N VAL A 142 3.69 -8.16 -7.23
CA VAL A 142 3.67 -6.84 -7.87
C VAL A 142 4.32 -5.83 -6.94
N TRP A 143 3.93 -5.79 -5.66
CA TRP A 143 4.59 -4.92 -4.68
C TRP A 143 6.09 -5.22 -4.57
N THR A 144 6.46 -6.50 -4.43
CA THR A 144 7.85 -6.94 -4.33
C THR A 144 8.69 -6.48 -5.53
N ARG A 145 8.15 -6.59 -6.75
CA ARG A 145 8.81 -6.12 -7.98
C ARG A 145 8.96 -4.61 -8.02
N ILE A 146 7.92 -3.86 -7.65
CA ILE A 146 7.95 -2.39 -7.63
C ILE A 146 8.95 -1.88 -6.59
N LYS A 147 8.98 -2.51 -5.41
CA LYS A 147 9.94 -2.20 -4.33
C LYS A 147 11.39 -2.38 -4.77
N ASN A 148 11.66 -3.32 -5.66
CA ASN A 148 13.00 -3.68 -6.10
C ASN A 148 13.48 -2.94 -7.38
N ASP A 149 12.67 -2.07 -7.99
CA ASP A 149 13.09 -1.32 -9.18
C ASP A 149 12.87 0.20 -9.07
N SER A 150 13.13 0.92 -10.18
CA SER A 150 13.05 2.37 -10.25
C SER A 150 11.64 2.95 -10.08
N ARG A 151 10.59 2.14 -10.27
CA ARG A 151 9.19 2.52 -10.06
C ARG A 151 8.92 2.89 -8.61
N LEU A 152 9.68 2.36 -7.64
CA LEU A 152 9.57 2.74 -6.23
C LEU A 152 9.61 4.26 -6.02
N TYR A 153 10.46 4.96 -6.78
CA TYR A 153 10.64 6.42 -6.67
C TYR A 153 9.52 7.23 -7.34
N GLN A 154 8.64 6.56 -8.09
CA GLN A 154 7.50 7.16 -8.77
C GLN A 154 6.23 7.11 -7.91
N LEU A 155 6.23 6.33 -6.81
CA LEU A 155 5.13 6.29 -5.86
C LEU A 155 5.17 7.50 -4.93
N PRO A 156 4.01 8.04 -4.54
CA PRO A 156 3.96 9.02 -3.47
C PRO A 156 4.35 8.35 -2.14
N GLU A 157 5.07 9.09 -1.29
CA GLU A 157 5.60 8.58 -0.02
C GLU A 157 4.52 7.98 0.89
N TYR A 158 3.31 8.55 0.89
CA TYR A 158 2.21 8.00 1.69
C TYR A 158 1.83 6.57 1.28
N LEU A 159 1.80 6.30 -0.02
CA LEU A 159 1.44 4.98 -0.54
C LEU A 159 2.57 3.98 -0.29
N LYS A 160 3.82 4.43 -0.41
CA LYS A 160 5.00 3.62 -0.09
C LYS A 160 4.99 3.16 1.37
N ILE A 161 4.70 4.07 2.31
CA ILE A 161 4.58 3.74 3.73
C ILE A 161 3.43 2.76 3.97
N ASP A 162 2.26 3.01 3.37
CA ASP A 162 1.08 2.16 3.56
C ASP A 162 1.34 0.74 2.98
N LEU A 163 2.05 0.60 1.86
CA LEU A 163 2.45 -0.68 1.24
C LEU A 163 3.53 -1.43 2.04
N LEU A 164 4.52 -0.74 2.61
CA LEU A 164 5.50 -1.35 3.53
C LEU A 164 4.80 -1.90 4.78
N ASN A 165 3.88 -1.13 5.36
CA ASN A 165 3.09 -1.59 6.50
C ASN A 165 2.19 -2.79 6.16
N LEU A 166 1.73 -2.90 4.91
CA LEU A 166 1.00 -4.07 4.45
C LEU A 166 1.90 -5.30 4.38
N GLU A 167 3.09 -5.15 3.82
CA GLU A 167 4.10 -6.21 3.74
C GLU A 167 4.47 -6.76 5.13
N ASP A 168 4.67 -5.90 6.13
CA ASP A 168 4.93 -6.32 7.51
C ASP A 168 3.76 -7.12 8.11
N LYS A 169 2.52 -6.72 7.83
CA LYS A 169 1.32 -7.45 8.28
C LYS A 169 1.19 -8.82 7.60
N ILE A 170 1.54 -8.90 6.32
CA ILE A 170 1.60 -10.17 5.59
C ILE A 170 2.64 -11.10 6.24
N PHE A 171 3.85 -10.60 6.51
CA PHE A 171 4.87 -11.41 7.17
C PHE A 171 4.44 -11.86 8.57
N SER A 172 3.79 -10.98 9.34
CA SER A 172 3.24 -11.32 10.65
C SER A 172 2.19 -12.43 10.55
N TYR A 173 1.27 -12.35 9.58
CA TYR A 173 0.24 -13.36 9.35
C TYR A 173 0.86 -14.72 9.00
N VAL A 174 1.79 -14.75 8.03
CA VAL A 174 2.48 -15.99 7.61
C VAL A 174 3.25 -16.60 8.77
N LYS A 175 3.95 -15.79 9.56
CA LYS A 175 4.69 -16.25 10.73
C LYS A 175 3.78 -16.88 11.78
N GLN A 176 2.64 -16.25 12.09
CA GLN A 176 1.67 -16.77 13.06
C GLN A 176 1.02 -18.07 12.57
N ARG A 177 0.67 -18.14 11.29
CA ARG A 177 0.15 -19.37 10.67
C ARG A 177 1.13 -20.53 10.85
N ASN A 178 2.40 -20.30 10.53
CA ASN A 178 3.42 -21.33 10.67
C ASN A 178 3.66 -21.71 12.14
N SER A 179 3.59 -20.77 13.09
CA SER A 179 3.77 -21.10 14.51
C SER A 179 2.70 -22.02 15.08
N ILE A 180 1.47 -22.04 14.51
CA ILE A 180 0.41 -22.96 14.98
C ILE A 180 0.85 -24.42 14.82
N GLY A 181 1.36 -24.78 13.65
CA GLY A 181 1.87 -26.14 13.39
C GLY A 181 3.02 -26.50 14.32
N ASN A 182 4.00 -25.61 14.44
CA ASN A 182 5.16 -25.81 15.31
C ASN A 182 4.76 -25.97 16.79
N ASN A 183 3.82 -25.15 17.27
CA ASN A 183 3.34 -25.20 18.65
C ASN A 183 2.52 -26.47 18.91
N ALA A 184 1.68 -26.87 17.96
CA ALA A 184 0.94 -28.13 18.01
C ALA A 184 1.88 -29.35 18.08
N PHE A 185 2.90 -29.39 17.23
CA PHE A 185 3.91 -30.44 17.27
C PHE A 185 4.68 -30.45 18.60
N LYS A 186 5.11 -29.28 19.07
CA LYS A 186 5.80 -29.16 20.36
C LYS A 186 4.93 -29.64 21.52
N TYR A 187 3.65 -29.31 21.52
CA TYR A 187 2.70 -29.79 22.52
C TYR A 187 2.58 -31.32 22.49
N LEU A 188 2.40 -31.91 21.31
CA LEU A 188 2.35 -33.36 21.13
C LEU A 188 3.62 -34.03 21.67
N LYS A 189 4.80 -33.51 21.30
CA LYS A 189 6.10 -34.03 21.77
C LYS A 189 6.19 -34.04 23.29
N THR A 190 5.83 -32.93 23.95
CA THR A 190 5.83 -32.85 25.41
C THR A 190 4.86 -33.84 26.06
N GLN A 191 3.67 -34.04 25.46
CA GLN A 191 2.73 -35.04 25.98
C GLN A 191 3.26 -36.46 25.83
N LEU A 192 3.88 -36.80 24.70
CA LEU A 192 4.50 -38.11 24.49
C LEU A 192 5.65 -38.37 25.47
N GLU A 193 6.53 -37.40 25.66
CA GLU A 193 7.64 -37.48 26.61
C GLU A 193 7.14 -37.69 28.05
N SER A 194 6.02 -37.06 28.42
CA SER A 194 5.40 -37.24 29.75
C SER A 194 4.86 -38.65 29.99
N LEU A 195 4.56 -39.39 28.92
CA LEU A 195 4.11 -40.78 28.94
C LEU A 195 5.28 -41.77 28.76
N GLY A 196 6.52 -41.28 28.66
CA GLY A 196 7.71 -42.11 28.47
C GLY A 196 8.02 -42.45 27.02
N TYR A 197 7.26 -41.92 26.06
CA TYR A 197 7.48 -42.10 24.64
C TYR A 197 8.44 -41.04 24.09
N LYS A 198 9.28 -41.41 23.12
CA LYS A 198 10.18 -40.48 22.43
C LYS A 198 10.01 -40.59 20.92
N ILE A 199 9.97 -39.44 20.26
CA ILE A 199 10.05 -39.33 18.81
C ILE A 199 11.51 -39.50 18.40
N SER A 200 11.82 -40.37 17.44
CA SER A 200 13.17 -40.61 16.93
C SER A 200 13.33 -40.11 15.50
N GLU A 201 14.43 -39.37 15.24
CA GLU A 201 15.04 -39.08 13.93
C GLU A 201 14.20 -38.37 12.84
N ASN A 202 12.87 -38.27 12.94
CA ASN A 202 11.98 -37.72 11.90
C ASN A 202 10.98 -36.66 12.44
N GLU A 203 11.47 -35.74 13.27
CA GLU A 203 10.62 -34.68 13.86
C GLU A 203 9.95 -33.82 12.78
N SER A 204 10.68 -33.42 11.74
CA SER A 204 10.14 -32.57 10.66
C SER A 204 9.09 -33.28 9.80
N GLY A 205 9.24 -34.59 9.57
CA GLY A 205 8.25 -35.39 8.85
C GLY A 205 6.94 -35.48 9.64
N ILE A 206 7.01 -35.69 10.95
CA ILE A 206 5.83 -35.75 11.83
C ILE A 206 5.18 -34.37 11.94
N GLU A 207 5.98 -33.30 12.08
CA GLU A 207 5.48 -31.92 12.07
C GLU A 207 4.70 -31.62 10.77
N SER A 208 5.18 -32.10 9.62
CA SER A 208 4.52 -31.91 8.33
C SER A 208 3.19 -32.67 8.18
N CYS A 209 2.91 -33.65 9.04
CA CYS A 209 1.63 -34.38 9.02
C CYS A 209 0.49 -33.56 9.64
N PHE A 210 0.78 -32.44 10.30
CA PHE A 210 -0.25 -31.52 10.77
C PHE A 210 -0.79 -30.69 9.62
N ASP A 211 -2.06 -30.91 9.29
CA ASP A 211 -2.79 -29.96 8.47
C ASP A 211 -3.13 -28.72 9.32
N ILE A 212 -2.50 -27.59 8.96
CA ILE A 212 -2.72 -26.31 9.64
C ILE A 212 -4.19 -25.86 9.49
N GLU A 213 -4.86 -26.23 8.39
CA GLU A 213 -6.27 -25.90 8.21
C GLU A 213 -7.17 -26.60 9.21
N ASP A 214 -6.96 -27.90 9.42
CA ASP A 214 -7.73 -28.68 10.38
C ASP A 214 -7.52 -28.16 11.80
N LEU A 215 -6.28 -27.78 12.14
CA LEU A 215 -5.93 -27.18 13.44
C LEU A 215 -6.67 -25.85 13.65
N ILE A 216 -6.70 -24.97 12.64
CA ILE A 216 -7.37 -23.67 12.72
C ILE A 216 -8.89 -23.83 12.81
N LYS A 217 -9.47 -24.77 12.06
CA LYS A 217 -10.89 -25.13 12.12
C LYS A 217 -11.28 -25.84 13.42
N ARG A 218 -10.30 -26.15 14.28
CA ARG A 218 -10.47 -26.86 15.55
C ARG A 218 -11.19 -28.20 15.36
N GLN A 219 -10.87 -28.90 14.27
CA GLN A 219 -11.46 -30.19 14.00
C GLN A 219 -11.14 -31.16 15.16
N THR A 220 -12.10 -32.00 15.50
CA THR A 220 -11.89 -33.02 16.53
C THR A 220 -11.15 -34.20 15.93
N ASP A 221 -10.32 -34.84 16.75
CA ASP A 221 -9.65 -36.11 16.45
C ASP A 221 -8.53 -36.02 15.39
N ILE A 222 -8.00 -34.82 15.16
CA ILE A 222 -6.90 -34.56 14.22
C ILE A 222 -5.75 -35.53 14.46
N LEU A 223 -5.32 -35.69 15.72
CA LEU A 223 -4.21 -36.60 16.04
C LEU A 223 -4.51 -38.03 15.63
N LYS A 224 -5.72 -38.55 15.85
CA LYS A 224 -6.07 -39.90 15.44
C LYS A 224 -6.06 -40.06 13.93
N THR A 225 -6.68 -39.12 13.22
CA THR A 225 -6.85 -39.21 11.76
C THR A 225 -5.55 -39.00 11.01
N SER A 226 -4.70 -38.07 11.45
CA SER A 226 -3.48 -37.71 10.72
C SER A 226 -2.22 -38.44 11.22
N ILE A 227 -2.11 -38.72 12.52
CA ILE A 227 -0.83 -39.13 13.14
C ILE A 227 -0.92 -40.51 13.81
N LEU A 228 -1.78 -40.70 14.81
CA LEU A 228 -1.75 -41.85 15.72
C LEU A 228 -2.21 -43.18 15.08
N ASN A 229 -3.03 -43.13 14.04
CA ASN A 229 -3.49 -44.32 13.30
C ASN A 229 -2.58 -44.67 12.12
N ASN A 230 -1.68 -43.77 11.73
CA ASN A 230 -0.78 -43.96 10.61
C ASN A 230 0.58 -44.46 11.10
N LYS A 231 1.16 -45.43 10.42
CA LYS A 231 2.55 -45.85 10.70
C LYS A 231 3.52 -44.82 10.14
N ILE A 232 3.81 -43.80 10.94
CA ILE A 232 4.75 -42.73 10.58
C ILE A 232 6.15 -43.09 11.10
N LEU A 233 7.16 -43.01 10.24
CA LEU A 233 8.55 -43.24 10.61
C LEU A 233 8.97 -42.27 11.72
N GLY A 234 9.59 -42.78 12.79
CA GLY A 234 10.05 -41.99 13.93
C GLY A 234 9.00 -41.77 15.03
N MET A 235 7.75 -42.16 14.79
CA MET A 235 6.72 -42.15 15.82
C MET A 235 6.81 -43.43 16.68
N PRO A 236 6.74 -43.33 18.02
CA PRO A 236 6.77 -44.50 18.89
C PRO A 236 5.48 -45.32 18.79
N ASP A 237 5.57 -46.62 19.08
CA ASP A 237 4.39 -47.49 19.23
C ASP A 237 3.69 -47.16 20.56
N ILE A 238 2.57 -46.44 20.46
CA ILE A 238 1.79 -45.96 21.60
C ILE A 238 0.66 -46.94 21.91
N LEU A 239 0.39 -47.20 23.18
CA LEU A 239 -0.75 -48.01 23.62
C LEU A 239 -2.09 -47.34 23.29
N GLU A 240 -3.13 -48.11 22.98
CA GLU A 240 -4.43 -47.55 22.58
C GLU A 240 -5.06 -46.63 23.65
N GLU A 241 -4.90 -46.95 24.94
CA GLU A 241 -5.37 -46.10 26.04
C GLU A 241 -4.67 -44.74 26.06
N ASP A 242 -3.35 -44.73 25.79
CA ASP A 242 -2.56 -43.51 25.72
C ASP A 242 -2.88 -42.69 24.46
N LYS A 243 -3.19 -43.35 23.34
CA LYS A 243 -3.65 -42.66 22.11
C LYS A 243 -4.95 -41.89 22.35
N GLU A 244 -5.92 -42.53 23.00
CA GLU A 244 -7.18 -41.88 23.38
C GLU A 244 -6.95 -40.68 24.30
N MET A 245 -6.13 -40.86 25.35
CA MET A 245 -5.82 -39.77 26.27
C MET A 245 -5.09 -38.61 25.58
N LEU A 246 -4.10 -38.89 24.74
CA LEU A 246 -3.36 -37.89 23.98
C LEU A 246 -4.29 -37.08 23.08
N ASN A 247 -5.19 -37.76 22.38
CA ASN A 247 -6.14 -37.12 21.47
C ASN A 247 -7.11 -36.17 22.20
N VAL A 248 -7.65 -36.60 23.35
CA VAL A 248 -8.51 -35.73 24.18
C VAL A 248 -7.75 -34.49 24.68
N ARG A 249 -6.53 -34.67 25.19
CA ARG A 249 -5.70 -33.56 25.67
C ARG A 249 -5.31 -32.60 24.56
N PHE A 250 -4.97 -33.12 23.39
CA PHE A 250 -4.62 -32.31 22.22
C PHE A 250 -5.81 -31.51 21.68
N ASN A 251 -6.99 -32.14 21.56
CA ASN A 251 -8.21 -31.44 21.17
C ASN A 251 -8.50 -30.28 22.14
N ALA A 252 -8.36 -30.50 23.44
CA ALA A 252 -8.52 -29.46 24.46
C ALA A 252 -7.47 -28.35 24.34
N TYR A 253 -6.21 -28.67 24.01
CA TYR A 253 -5.17 -27.68 23.75
C TYR A 253 -5.51 -26.81 22.54
N ILE A 254 -5.86 -27.41 21.40
CA ILE A 254 -6.21 -26.67 20.18
C ILE A 254 -7.44 -25.78 20.37
N HIS A 255 -8.43 -26.22 21.15
CA HIS A 255 -9.61 -25.41 21.44
C HIS A 255 -9.32 -24.19 22.32
N ASN A 256 -8.29 -24.27 23.16
CA ASN A 256 -7.97 -23.23 24.15
C ASN A 256 -6.73 -22.40 23.79
N THR A 257 -6.03 -22.72 22.70
CA THR A 257 -4.83 -21.98 22.30
C THR A 257 -5.16 -20.55 21.84
N THR A 258 -4.35 -19.60 22.30
CA THR A 258 -4.44 -18.20 21.86
C THR A 258 -3.89 -18.02 20.44
N ASP A 259 -3.07 -18.94 19.94
CA ASP A 259 -2.41 -18.83 18.64
C ASP A 259 -3.41 -18.66 17.48
N ILE A 260 -4.53 -19.40 17.52
CA ILE A 260 -5.60 -19.31 16.51
C ILE A 260 -6.30 -17.95 16.60
N THR A 261 -6.58 -17.47 17.81
CA THR A 261 -7.22 -16.15 18.01
C THR A 261 -6.31 -14.99 17.58
N GLU A 262 -5.00 -15.14 17.77
CA GLU A 262 -4.00 -14.16 17.29
C GLU A 262 -3.92 -14.15 15.76
N LEU A 263 -3.98 -15.32 15.13
CA LEU A 263 -4.04 -15.45 13.67
C LEU A 263 -5.27 -14.76 13.10
N GLU A 264 -6.46 -14.98 13.68
CA GLU A 264 -7.71 -14.32 13.27
C GLU A 264 -7.60 -12.79 13.40
N SER A 265 -7.03 -12.30 14.52
CA SER A 265 -6.78 -10.87 14.73
C SER A 265 -5.84 -10.29 13.67
N SER A 266 -4.78 -11.01 13.32
CA SER A 266 -3.86 -10.61 12.25
C SER A 266 -4.52 -10.62 10.87
N LYS A 267 -5.34 -11.64 10.56
CA LYS A 267 -6.14 -11.71 9.33
C LYS A 267 -7.08 -10.51 9.23
N HIS A 268 -7.74 -10.13 10.32
CA HIS A 268 -8.63 -8.97 10.36
C HIS A 268 -7.87 -7.65 10.09
N LYS A 269 -6.73 -7.43 10.77
CA LYS A 269 -5.87 -6.25 10.55
C LYS A 269 -5.35 -6.18 9.12
N LEU A 270 -4.97 -7.32 8.56
CA LEU A 270 -4.53 -7.44 7.17
C LEU A 270 -5.65 -7.05 6.20
N THR A 271 -6.85 -7.60 6.40
CA THR A 271 -8.04 -7.32 5.59
C THR A 271 -8.39 -5.83 5.56
N ILE A 272 -8.41 -5.16 6.73
CA ILE A 272 -8.65 -3.71 6.82
C ILE A 272 -7.60 -2.92 6.03
N SER A 273 -6.34 -3.34 6.12
CA SER A 273 -5.22 -2.64 5.47
C SER A 273 -5.28 -2.76 3.96
N ILE A 274 -5.58 -3.97 3.45
CA ILE A 274 -5.76 -4.22 2.03
C ILE A 274 -6.93 -3.42 1.49
N LYS A 275 -8.09 -3.47 2.17
CA LYS A 275 -9.27 -2.69 1.77
C LYS A 275 -8.95 -1.20 1.65
N SER A 276 -8.30 -0.64 2.67
CA SER A 276 -7.90 0.78 2.63
C SER A 276 -6.93 1.09 1.48
N LEU A 277 -6.03 0.17 1.12
CA LEU A 277 -5.09 0.36 0.02
C LEU A 277 -5.77 0.23 -1.34
N VAL A 278 -6.68 -0.72 -1.51
CA VAL A 278 -7.52 -0.89 -2.70
C VAL A 278 -8.28 0.40 -2.97
N ASP A 279 -8.98 0.94 -1.96
CA ASP A 279 -9.74 2.19 -2.08
C ASP A 279 -8.84 3.38 -2.50
N ILE A 280 -7.66 3.51 -1.88
CA ILE A 280 -6.71 4.60 -2.19
C ILE A 280 -6.17 4.47 -3.61
N ILE A 281 -5.76 3.26 -4.02
CA ILE A 281 -5.20 3.03 -5.35
C ILE A 281 -6.28 3.22 -6.42
N GLU A 282 -7.51 2.77 -6.17
CA GLU A 282 -8.66 3.01 -7.05
C GLU A 282 -8.90 4.51 -7.23
N LEU A 283 -8.88 5.30 -6.14
CA LEU A 283 -8.99 6.76 -6.22
C LEU A 283 -7.84 7.39 -7.04
N ILE A 284 -6.62 6.89 -6.93
CA ILE A 284 -5.49 7.35 -7.76
C ILE A 284 -5.75 7.05 -9.24
N ILE A 285 -6.16 5.82 -9.57
CA ILE A 285 -6.48 5.38 -10.93
C ILE A 285 -7.59 6.25 -11.53
N ILE A 286 -8.70 6.45 -10.79
CA ILE A 286 -9.82 7.29 -11.21
C ILE A 286 -9.37 8.74 -11.41
N THR A 287 -8.55 9.27 -10.50
CA THR A 287 -8.04 10.64 -10.59
C THR A 287 -7.18 10.82 -11.83
N ILE A 288 -6.26 9.89 -12.11
CA ILE A 288 -5.41 9.94 -13.31
C ILE A 288 -6.27 9.83 -14.57
N THR A 289 -7.23 8.91 -14.59
CA THR A 289 -8.14 8.70 -15.73
C THR A 289 -8.96 9.96 -16.02
N ASN A 290 -9.60 10.54 -15.01
CA ASN A 290 -10.45 11.71 -15.17
C ASN A 290 -9.66 12.98 -15.50
N LYS A 291 -8.53 13.19 -14.83
CA LYS A 291 -7.76 14.44 -14.94
C LYS A 291 -6.82 14.44 -16.13
N TYR A 292 -6.26 13.29 -16.50
CA TYR A 292 -5.17 13.21 -17.48
C TYR A 292 -5.56 12.46 -18.73
N GLU A 293 -6.29 11.34 -18.67
CA GLU A 293 -6.67 10.59 -19.88
C GLU A 293 -7.85 11.23 -20.60
N ARG A 294 -8.96 11.49 -19.90
CA ARG A 294 -10.17 12.07 -20.51
C ARG A 294 -9.97 13.50 -21.03
N GLN A 295 -9.10 14.28 -20.39
CA GLN A 295 -8.81 15.66 -20.81
C GLN A 295 -7.79 15.74 -21.95
N SER A 296 -6.95 14.71 -22.16
CA SER A 296 -5.84 14.78 -23.13
C SER A 296 -6.20 14.36 -24.55
N LYS A 297 -7.41 13.83 -24.82
CA LYS A 297 -7.80 13.24 -26.13
C LYS A 297 -6.69 12.34 -26.69
N LEU A 298 -5.99 11.60 -25.84
CA LEU A 298 -4.98 10.62 -26.25
C LEU A 298 -5.58 9.30 -26.76
N TYR A 299 -6.92 9.26 -26.88
CA TYR A 299 -7.71 8.33 -27.67
C TYR A 299 -8.91 9.08 -28.26
#